data_AF-A0A6H0IYI7-F1
#
_entry.id   AF-A0A6H0IYI7-F1
#
_cell.length_a   1.000
_cell.length_b   1.000
_cell.length_c   1.000
_cell.angle_alpha   90.00
_cell.angle_beta   90.00
_cell.angle_gamma   90.00
#
_symmetry.space_group_name_H-M   'P 1'
#
loop_
_entity.id
_entity.type
_entity.pdbx_description
1 polymer ?
#
loop_
_entity_poly.entity_id
_entity_poly.type
_entity_poly.pdbx_seq_one_letter_code
_entity_poly.pdbx_strand_id
1 'polypeptide(L)'
;MTDVAHTRGAWFDEHGNVVAERLAQALQITEAELAVATGLPRDAVTSPDGLRSLAAQQRLRQVTDLLTRIESWAGALGAAWAWYRSYPIPPLGHLTAEALVAAGRADEVRAYFTHISEGGYA
;
A
#
# COMPACT_ATOMS: atom_id res chain seq x y z
N MET A 1 21.19 -7.68 2.96
CA MET A 1 20.80 -7.06 1.68
C MET A 1 19.73 -7.94 1.07
N THR A 2 18.53 -7.85 1.63
CA THR A 2 17.43 -8.76 1.29
C THR A 2 16.79 -8.29 -0.01
N ASP A 3 16.68 -9.21 -0.95
CA ASP A 3 16.23 -9.03 -2.32
C ASP A 3 14.81 -8.42 -2.38
N VAL A 4 14.71 -7.13 -2.73
CA VAL A 4 13.43 -6.40 -2.91
C VAL A 4 12.59 -7.01 -4.05
N ALA A 5 13.20 -7.82 -4.93
CA ALA A 5 12.51 -8.51 -6.01
C ALA A 5 11.72 -9.75 -5.52
N HIS A 6 12.19 -10.47 -4.49
CA HIS A 6 11.49 -11.64 -3.93
C HIS A 6 10.17 -11.28 -3.25
N THR A 7 10.09 -10.13 -2.56
CA THR A 7 8.91 -9.75 -1.79
C THR A 7 7.72 -9.40 -2.69
N ARG A 8 7.98 -8.87 -3.89
CA ARG A 8 6.92 -8.44 -4.83
C ARG A 8 6.10 -9.60 -5.35
N GLY A 9 6.72 -10.76 -5.62
CA GLY A 9 6.01 -11.96 -6.08
C GLY A 9 5.16 -12.63 -5.00
N ALA A 10 5.42 -12.35 -3.72
CA ALA A 10 4.75 -13.02 -2.61
C ALA A 10 3.29 -12.58 -2.42
N TRP A 11 2.93 -11.37 -2.85
CA TRP A 11 1.58 -10.82 -2.62
C TRP A 11 0.60 -11.10 -3.75
N PHE A 12 1.07 -11.52 -4.92
CA PHE A 12 0.20 -11.78 -6.06
C PHE A 12 -0.09 -13.27 -6.23
N ASP A 13 -1.26 -13.59 -6.75
CA ASP A 13 -1.54 -14.92 -7.29
C ASP A 13 -1.05 -15.06 -8.74
N GLU A 14 -1.26 -16.22 -9.34
CA GLU A 14 -0.91 -16.53 -10.73
C GLU A 14 -1.66 -15.66 -11.76
N HIS A 15 -2.76 -15.02 -11.35
CA HIS A 15 -3.58 -14.14 -12.19
C HIS A 15 -3.22 -12.66 -12.02
N GLY A 16 -2.20 -12.33 -11.22
CA GLY A 16 -1.79 -10.94 -10.95
C GLY A 16 -2.72 -10.20 -9.99
N ASN A 17 -3.54 -10.93 -9.24
CA ASN A 17 -4.40 -10.39 -8.20
C ASN A 17 -3.64 -10.30 -6.87
N VAL A 18 -3.82 -9.21 -6.13
CA VAL A 18 -3.28 -9.11 -4.77
C VAL A 18 -4.04 -10.07 -3.87
N VAL A 19 -3.32 -10.95 -3.17
CA VAL A 19 -3.85 -11.85 -2.16
C VAL A 19 -3.76 -11.14 -0.80
N ALA A 20 -4.89 -10.64 -0.32
CA ALA A 20 -4.97 -9.84 0.91
C ALA A 20 -4.36 -10.55 2.13
N GLU A 21 -4.59 -11.86 2.27
CA GLU A 21 -4.01 -12.67 3.35
C GLU A 21 -2.47 -12.64 3.31
N ARG A 22 -1.86 -12.88 2.14
CA ARG A 22 -0.39 -12.87 1.99
C ARG A 22 0.19 -11.49 2.24
N LEU A 23 -0.52 -10.44 1.84
CA LEU A 23 -0.12 -9.06 2.12
C LEU A 23 -0.19 -8.75 3.63
N ALA A 24 -1.28 -9.13 4.29
CA ALA A 24 -1.45 -8.95 5.74
C ALA A 24 -0.37 -9.73 6.53
N GLN A 25 -0.08 -10.96 6.12
CA GLN A 25 1.01 -11.76 6.69
C GLN A 25 2.38 -11.10 6.47
N ALA A 26 2.69 -10.60 5.27
CA ALA A 26 3.96 -9.92 5.01
C ALA A 26 4.13 -8.65 5.86
N LEU A 27 3.03 -7.94 6.11
CA LEU A 27 2.99 -6.74 6.96
C LEU A 27 2.89 -7.05 8.46
N GLN A 28 2.72 -8.32 8.84
CA GLN A 28 2.51 -8.77 10.22
C GLN A 28 1.31 -8.08 10.90
N ILE A 29 0.22 -7.90 10.15
CA ILE A 29 -1.04 -7.31 10.62
C ILE A 29 -2.22 -8.26 10.36
N THR A 30 -3.36 -7.93 10.94
CA THR A 30 -4.62 -8.61 10.63
C THR A 30 -5.24 -8.11 9.33
N GLU A 31 -6.07 -8.94 8.68
CA GLU A 31 -6.85 -8.50 7.50
C GLU A 31 -7.80 -7.33 7.83
N ALA A 32 -8.28 -7.25 9.07
CA ALA A 32 -9.10 -6.13 9.52
C ALA A 32 -8.30 -4.82 9.56
N GLU A 33 -7.05 -4.85 10.03
CA GLU A 33 -6.16 -3.69 9.98
C GLU A 33 -5.80 -3.34 8.53
N LEU A 34 -5.59 -4.33 7.67
CA LEU A 34 -5.38 -4.11 6.25
C LEU A 34 -6.59 -3.43 5.59
N ALA A 35 -7.82 -3.83 5.93
CA ALA A 35 -9.05 -3.21 5.45
C ALA A 35 -9.11 -1.72 5.78
N VAL A 36 -8.82 -1.37 7.04
CA VAL A 36 -8.78 0.02 7.50
C VAL A 36 -7.72 0.82 6.73
N ALA A 37 -6.51 0.27 6.64
CA ALA A 37 -5.38 0.95 6.03
C ALA A 37 -5.51 1.11 4.51
N THR A 38 -6.24 0.21 3.85
CA THR A 38 -6.59 0.29 2.43
C THR A 38 -7.90 1.05 2.21
N GLY A 39 -8.61 1.48 3.25
CA GLY A 39 -9.94 2.07 3.17
C GLY A 39 -10.95 1.19 2.43
N LEU A 40 -10.77 -0.13 2.48
CA LEU A 40 -11.78 -1.08 2.00
C LEU A 40 -12.85 -1.27 3.07
N PRO A 41 -14.13 -1.38 2.68
CA PRO A 41 -15.16 -1.63 3.66
C PRO A 41 -14.99 -3.07 4.19
N ARG A 42 -15.32 -3.26 5.48
CA ARG A 42 -15.01 -4.50 6.21
C ARG A 42 -15.61 -5.74 5.53
N ASP A 43 -16.82 -5.61 5.01
CA ASP A 43 -17.55 -6.62 4.24
C ASP A 43 -16.80 -7.05 2.97
N ALA A 44 -16.15 -6.11 2.27
CA ALA A 44 -15.34 -6.44 1.10
C ALA A 44 -14.11 -7.29 1.45
N VAL A 45 -13.54 -7.11 2.64
CA VAL A 45 -12.34 -7.87 3.08
C VAL A 45 -12.72 -9.19 3.73
N THR A 46 -13.95 -9.33 4.24
CA THR A 46 -14.42 -10.56 4.90
C THR A 46 -14.91 -11.62 3.90
N SER A 47 -15.12 -11.25 2.62
CA SER A 47 -15.58 -12.17 1.58
C SER A 47 -14.55 -12.32 0.44
N PRO A 48 -14.27 -13.55 -0.02
CA PRO A 48 -13.37 -13.76 -1.15
C PRO A 48 -13.87 -13.08 -2.44
N ASP A 49 -15.18 -12.98 -2.65
CA ASP A 49 -15.74 -12.27 -3.82
C ASP A 49 -15.59 -10.75 -3.68
N GLY A 50 -15.67 -10.23 -2.45
CA GLY A 50 -15.46 -8.81 -2.16
C GLY A 50 -14.03 -8.37 -2.48
N LEU A 51 -13.05 -9.18 -2.07
CA LEU A 51 -11.64 -8.96 -2.38
C LEU A 51 -11.31 -9.09 -3.86
N ARG A 52 -12.07 -9.92 -4.60
CA ARG A 52 -11.92 -10.08 -6.05
C ARG A 52 -12.58 -8.99 -6.87
N SER A 53 -13.38 -8.12 -6.24
CA SER A 53 -14.00 -7.00 -6.95
C SER A 53 -12.95 -6.09 -7.57
N LEU A 54 -13.25 -5.54 -8.75
CA LEU A 54 -12.32 -4.65 -9.46
C LEU A 54 -11.88 -3.46 -8.60
N ALA A 55 -12.79 -2.88 -7.82
CA ALA A 55 -12.50 -1.77 -6.93
C ALA A 55 -11.56 -2.19 -5.79
N ALA A 56 -11.81 -3.34 -5.14
CA ALA A 56 -10.93 -3.84 -4.09
C ALA A 56 -9.52 -4.15 -4.61
N GLN A 57 -9.43 -4.79 -5.77
CA GLN A 57 -8.14 -5.10 -6.39
C GLN A 57 -7.38 -3.87 -6.87
N GLN A 58 -8.08 -2.87 -7.41
CA GLN A 58 -7.46 -1.58 -7.75
C GLN A 58 -6.87 -0.92 -6.51
N ARG A 59 -7.61 -0.94 -5.41
CA ARG A 59 -7.18 -0.41 -4.12
C ARG A 59 -5.94 -1.09 -3.57
N LEU A 60 -5.98 -2.41 -3.52
CA LEU A 60 -4.87 -3.23 -3.05
C LEU A 60 -3.63 -3.00 -3.90
N ARG A 61 -3.79 -2.94 -5.23
CA ARG A 61 -2.68 -2.60 -6.15
C ARG A 61 -2.09 -1.23 -5.90
N GLN A 62 -2.92 -0.21 -5.69
CA GLN A 62 -2.45 1.14 -5.34
C GLN A 62 -1.62 1.11 -4.06
N VAL A 63 -2.08 0.41 -3.03
CA VAL A 63 -1.34 0.29 -1.76
C VAL A 63 -0.05 -0.49 -1.92
N THR A 64 -0.05 -1.64 -2.59
CA THR A 64 1.18 -2.42 -2.81
C THR A 64 2.22 -1.66 -3.62
N ASP A 65 1.78 -0.87 -4.61
CA ASP A 65 2.67 -0.01 -5.40
C ASP A 65 3.29 1.09 -4.53
N LEU A 66 2.49 1.74 -3.69
CA LEU A 66 2.97 2.75 -2.74
C LEU A 66 3.96 2.13 -1.75
N LEU A 67 3.62 1.00 -1.14
CA LEU A 67 4.49 0.31 -0.19
C LEU A 67 5.82 -0.08 -0.82
N THR A 68 5.81 -0.57 -2.05
CA THR A 68 7.06 -0.92 -2.74
C THR A 68 7.92 0.31 -3.02
N ARG A 69 7.29 1.42 -3.39
CA ARG A 69 8.00 2.69 -3.62
C ARG A 69 8.57 3.24 -2.32
N ILE A 70 7.79 3.24 -1.24
CA ILE A 70 8.25 3.67 0.08
C ILE A 70 9.36 2.74 0.58
N GLU A 71 9.24 1.42 0.40
CA GLU A 71 10.25 0.43 0.80
C GLU A 71 11.59 0.69 0.11
N SER A 72 11.59 1.09 -1.16
CA SER A 72 12.84 1.44 -1.86
C SER A 72 13.59 2.60 -1.21
N TRP A 73 12.87 3.48 -0.49
CA TRP A 73 13.44 4.59 0.26
C TRP A 73 13.68 4.26 1.75
N ALA A 74 12.74 3.55 2.39
CA ALA A 74 12.78 3.20 3.81
C ALA A 74 13.67 1.99 4.13
N GLY A 75 14.03 1.19 3.13
CA GLY A 75 14.94 0.05 3.22
C GLY A 75 14.33 -1.24 3.75
N ALA A 76 13.08 -1.23 4.20
CA ALA A 76 12.35 -2.43 4.64
C ALA A 76 10.84 -2.24 4.55
N LEU A 77 10.11 -3.32 4.22
CA LEU A 77 8.64 -3.32 4.17
C LEU A 77 7.98 -2.86 5.48
N GLY A 78 8.47 -3.29 6.64
CA GLY A 78 7.93 -2.87 7.93
C GLY A 78 8.12 -1.36 8.20
N ALA A 79 9.26 -0.80 7.77
CA ALA A 79 9.50 0.64 7.85
C ALA A 79 8.60 1.42 6.87
N ALA A 80 8.39 0.87 5.67
CA ALA A 80 7.46 1.42 4.69
C ALA A 80 6.02 1.46 5.21
N TRP A 81 5.59 0.39 5.87
CA TRP A 81 4.29 0.32 6.53
C TRP A 81 4.14 1.33 7.66
N ALA A 82 5.15 1.44 8.52
CA ALA A 82 5.15 2.43 9.61
C ALA A 82 5.07 3.86 9.06
N TRP A 83 5.80 4.17 7.99
CA TRP A 83 5.73 5.46 7.31
C TRP A 83 4.35 5.72 6.71
N TYR A 84 3.79 4.73 5.99
CA TYR A 84 2.47 4.82 5.36
C TYR A 84 1.37 5.26 6.32
N ARG A 85 1.41 4.74 7.56
CA ARG A 85 0.41 5.00 8.60
C ARG A 85 0.69 6.23 9.45
N SER A 86 1.96 6.56 9.65
CA SER A 86 2.37 7.48 10.73
C SER A 86 2.96 8.79 10.23
N TYR A 87 3.41 8.87 8.97
CA TYR A 87 4.08 10.05 8.45
C TYR A 87 3.08 11.01 7.78
N PRO A 88 2.84 12.20 8.36
CA PRO A 88 2.00 13.21 7.72
C PRO A 88 2.73 13.82 6.53
N ILE A 89 2.05 13.97 5.39
CA ILE A 89 2.61 14.58 4.18
C ILE A 89 2.20 16.07 4.16
N PRO A 90 3.08 17.03 4.48
CA PRO A 90 2.70 18.43 4.62
C PRO A 90 2.06 19.04 3.37
N PRO A 91 2.58 18.81 2.15
CA PRO A 91 1.94 19.31 0.92
C PRO A 91 0.54 18.76 0.65
N LEU A 92 0.18 17.63 1.27
CA LEU A 92 -1.12 16.97 1.11
C LEU A 92 -2.03 17.20 2.32
N GLY A 93 -1.86 18.33 3.00
CA GLY A 93 -2.70 18.75 4.13
C GLY A 93 -2.34 18.05 5.45
N HIS A 94 -1.08 17.65 5.62
CA HIS A 94 -0.60 16.90 6.79
C HIS A 94 -1.33 15.57 7.03
N LEU A 95 -1.95 15.02 5.98
CA LEU A 95 -2.57 13.71 6.02
C LEU A 95 -1.54 12.61 5.80
N THR A 96 -1.76 11.45 6.42
CA THR A 96 -0.94 10.26 6.19
C THR A 96 -1.30 9.62 4.85
N ALA A 97 -0.42 8.80 4.31
CA ALA A 97 -0.72 8.04 3.09
C ALA A 97 -1.94 7.14 3.32
N GLU A 98 -2.08 6.53 4.50
CA GLU A 98 -3.28 5.80 4.92
C GLU A 98 -4.56 6.64 4.78
N ALA A 99 -4.58 7.87 5.32
CA ALA A 99 -5.75 8.74 5.26
C ALA A 99 -6.07 9.21 3.83
N LEU A 100 -5.04 9.52 3.03
CA LEU A 100 -5.20 9.94 1.64
C LEU A 100 -5.71 8.79 0.78
N VAL A 101 -5.13 7.60 0.96
CA VAL A 101 -5.64 6.38 0.35
C VAL A 101 -7.09 6.26 0.79
N ALA A 102 -7.44 6.14 2.07
CA ALA A 102 -8.82 6.04 2.57
C ALA A 102 -9.83 7.00 1.89
N ALA A 103 -9.42 8.24 1.60
CA ALA A 103 -10.22 9.25 0.90
C ALA A 103 -10.29 9.12 -0.64
N GLY A 104 -9.77 8.05 -1.24
CA GLY A 104 -9.68 7.85 -2.69
C GLY A 104 -8.57 8.62 -3.38
N ARG A 105 -7.65 9.25 -2.63
CA ARG A 105 -6.60 10.15 -3.11
C ARG A 105 -5.22 9.46 -3.19
N ALA A 106 -5.21 8.17 -3.51
CA ALA A 106 -3.98 7.38 -3.60
C ALA A 106 -3.01 7.91 -4.68
N ASP A 107 -3.55 8.44 -5.78
CA ASP A 107 -2.76 9.01 -6.88
C ASP A 107 -1.99 10.26 -6.46
N GLU A 108 -2.47 11.04 -5.48
CA GLU A 108 -1.75 12.19 -4.95
C GLU A 108 -0.51 11.77 -4.16
N VAL A 109 -0.60 10.67 -3.39
CA VAL A 109 0.57 10.09 -2.71
C VAL A 109 1.59 9.61 -3.74
N ARG A 110 1.13 8.96 -4.82
CA ARG A 110 2.01 8.52 -5.91
C ARG A 110 2.71 9.71 -6.57
N ALA A 111 1.95 10.76 -6.90
CA ALA A 111 2.48 11.98 -7.50
C ALA A 111 3.50 12.68 -6.57
N TYR A 112 3.23 12.75 -5.27
CA TYR A 112 4.17 13.26 -4.28
C TYR A 112 5.51 12.50 -4.32
N PHE A 113 5.46 11.16 -4.32
CA PHE A 113 6.69 10.38 -4.41
C PHE A 113 7.40 10.54 -5.76
N THR A 114 6.68 10.63 -6.87
CA THR A 114 7.28 10.93 -8.18
C THR A 114 8.01 12.27 -8.14
N HIS A 115 7.37 13.31 -7.61
CA HIS A 115 7.95 14.65 -7.51
C HIS A 115 9.22 14.69 -6.67
N ILE A 116 9.25 14.06 -5.50
CA ILE A 116 10.47 14.03 -4.67
C ILE A 116 11.57 13.12 -5.25
N SER A 117 11.20 12.11 -6.06
CA SER A 117 12.17 11.27 -6.77
C SER A 117 12.82 12.04 -7.91
N GLU A 118 12.05 12.88 -8.61
CA GLU A 118 12.53 13.78 -9.66
C GLU A 118 13.37 14.94 -9.11
N GLY A 119 13.05 15.43 -7.90
CA GLY A 119 13.82 16.47 -7.22
C GLY A 119 15.08 15.98 -6.49
N GLY A 120 15.30 14.66 -6.39
CA GLY A 120 16.39 14.02 -5.64
C GLY A 120 17.58 13.53 -6.47
N TYR A 121 17.52 13.68 -7.80
CA TYR A 121 18.64 13.48 -8.72
C TYR A 121 18.90 14.79 -9.48
N ALA A 122 19.57 15.73 -8.83
CA ALA A 122 20.29 16.82 -9.47
C ALA A 122 21.59 17.09 -8.70
#